data_AF-A0A3N5MS75-F1
#
_entry.id   AF-A0A3N5MS75-F1
#
_cell.length_a   1.000
_cell.length_b   1.000
_cell.length_c   1.000
_cell.angle_alpha   90.00
_cell.angle_beta   90.00
_cell.angle_gamma   90.00
#
_symmetry.space_group_name_H-M   'P 1'
#
loop_
_entity.id
_entity.type
_entity.pdbx_description
1 polymer ?
#
loop_
_entity_poly.entity_id
_entity_poly.type
_entity_poly.pdbx_seq_one_letter_code
_entity_poly.pdbx_strand_id
1 'polypeptide(L)' 'MKKSNYLIWIGIAAAAGGAIGLLSERRNTAKGGLLGATAGIVAGAVAAGVYEYVSSKEKFPYYSEVSPLYEEI' A
#
# COMPACT_ATOMS: atom_id res chain seq x y z
N MET A 1 -0.74 -9.62 -3.80
CA MET A 1 -2.18 -9.25 -3.93
C MET A 1 -2.59 -9.27 -5.41
N LYS A 2 -3.86 -9.52 -5.78
CA LYS A 2 -4.30 -9.37 -7.19
C LYS A 2 -4.19 -7.89 -7.60
N LYS A 3 -3.66 -7.59 -8.80
CA LYS A 3 -3.43 -6.21 -9.31
C LYS A 3 -4.66 -5.29 -9.18
N SER A 4 -5.86 -5.84 -9.31
CA SER A 4 -7.13 -5.12 -9.13
C SER A 4 -7.30 -4.51 -7.73
N ASN A 5 -6.85 -5.19 -6.67
CA ASN A 5 -6.99 -4.68 -5.31
C ASN A 5 -6.02 -3.52 -5.04
N TYR A 6 -4.85 -3.53 -5.66
CA TYR A 6 -3.82 -2.50 -5.47
C TYR A 6 -4.27 -1.14 -6.00
N LEU A 7 -4.92 -1.12 -7.17
CA LEU A 7 -5.48 0.10 -7.76
C LEU A 7 -6.60 0.69 -6.90
N ILE A 8 -7.44 -0.17 -6.30
CA ILE A 8 -8.51 0.26 -5.40
C ILE A 8 -7.92 0.91 -4.15
N TRP A 9 -6.90 0.29 -3.54
CA TRP A 9 -6.23 0.84 -2.36
C TRP A 9 -5.55 2.18 -2.63
N ILE A 10 -4.88 2.34 -3.77
CA ILE A 10 -4.30 3.62 -4.19
C ILE A 10 -5.38 4.67 -4.41
N GLY A 11 -6.50 4.31 -5.04
CA GLY A 11 -7.63 5.22 -5.26
C GLY A 11 -8.22 5.73 -3.94
N ILE A 12 -8.40 4.84 -2.95
CA ILE A 12 -8.87 5.21 -1.61
C ILE A 12 -7.86 6.13 -0.91
N ALA A 13 -6.56 5.81 -0.98
CA ALA A 13 -5.51 6.63 -0.39
C ALA A 13 -5.42 8.02 -1.03
N ALA A 14 -5.58 8.12 -2.35
CA ALA A 14 -5.66 9.37 -3.08
C ALA A 14 -6.86 10.22 -2.64
N ALA A 15 -8.04 9.60 -2.52
CA ALA A 15 -9.25 10.30 -2.10
C ALA A 15 -9.16 10.79 -0.64
N ALA A 16 -8.64 9.96 0.26
CA ALA A 16 -8.43 10.32 1.66
C ALA A 16 -7.41 11.46 1.81
N GLY A 17 -6.27 11.35 1.12
CA GLY A 17 -5.26 12.40 1.09
C GLY A 17 -5.80 13.72 0.52
N GLY A 18 -6.55 13.65 -0.59
CA GLY A 18 -7.17 14.81 -1.21
C GLY A 18 -8.18 15.51 -0.30
N ALA A 19 -9.01 14.75 0.43
CA ALA A 19 -9.94 15.30 1.41
C ALA A 19 -9.22 16.00 2.57
N ILE A 20 -8.13 15.43 3.08
CA ILE A 20 -7.32 16.04 4.14
C ILE A 20 -6.64 17.31 3.63
N GLY A 21 -6.08 17.28 2.42
CA GLY A 21 -5.44 18.45 1.80
C GLY A 21 -6.41 19.60 1.52
N LEU A 22 -7.64 19.28 1.10
CA LEU A 22 -8.73 20.26 0.96
C LEU A 22 -9.07 20.94 2.30
N LEU A 23 -9.09 20.18 3.39
CA LEU A 23 -9.38 20.69 4.73
C LEU A 23 -8.23 21.53 5.30
N SER A 24 -6.98 21.17 4.98
CA SER A 24 -5.78 21.88 5.44
C SER A 24 -5.60 23.23 4.74
N GLU A 25 -5.96 23.33 3.46
CA GLU A 25 -5.69 24.52 2.65
C GLU A 25 -6.97 25.08 2.02
N ARG A 26 -7.92 25.45 2.90
CA ARG A 26 -9.26 25.95 2.52
C ARG A 26 -9.25 27.19 1.61
N ARG A 27 -8.19 28.00 1.68
CA ARG A 27 -8.03 29.19 0.83
C ARG A 27 -7.74 28.86 -0.63
N ASN A 28 -7.18 27.69 -0.91
CA ASN A 28 -6.83 27.26 -2.26
C ASN A 28 -7.08 25.76 -2.41
N THR A 29 -8.37 25.42 -2.40
CA THR A 29 -8.87 24.03 -2.38
C THR A 29 -8.33 23.18 -3.52
N ALA A 30 -8.18 23.74 -4.72
CA ALA A 30 -7.60 23.02 -5.86
C ALA A 30 -6.15 22.58 -5.59
N LYS A 31 -5.34 23.48 -5.01
CA LYS A 31 -3.94 23.21 -4.67
C LYS A 31 -3.83 22.24 -3.49
N GLY A 32 -4.60 22.50 -2.43
CA GLY A 32 -4.63 21.65 -1.23
C GLY A 32 -5.10 20.23 -1.54
N GLY A 33 -6.17 20.09 -2.34
CA GLY A 33 -6.68 18.79 -2.77
C GLY A 33 -5.71 18.03 -3.66
N LEU A 34 -5.04 18.69 -4.60
CA LEU A 34 -4.05 18.04 -5.46
C LEU A 34 -2.82 17.57 -4.67
N LEU A 35 -2.27 18.42 -3.81
CA LEU A 35 -1.13 18.07 -2.95
C LEU A 35 -1.50 16.99 -1.92
N GLY A 36 -2.71 17.05 -1.39
CA GLY A 36 -3.24 16.02 -0.51
C GLY A 36 -3.39 14.68 -1.23
N ALA A 37 -3.93 14.68 -2.45
CA ALA A 37 -4.12 13.46 -3.23
C ALA A 37 -2.78 12.81 -3.61
N THR A 38 -1.80 13.61 -4.04
CA THR A 38 -0.45 13.08 -4.34
C THR A 38 0.23 12.53 -3.09
N ALA A 39 0.15 13.24 -1.96
CA ALA A 39 0.66 12.74 -0.68
C ALA A 39 -0.04 11.43 -0.27
N GLY A 40 -1.36 11.34 -0.47
CA GLY A 40 -2.15 10.14 -0.21
C GLY A 40 -1.74 8.95 -1.08
N ILE A 41 -1.51 9.16 -2.39
CA ILE A 41 -1.02 8.12 -3.31
C ILE A 41 0.35 7.60 -2.84
N VAL A 42 1.28 8.51 -2.51
CA VAL A 42 2.63 8.13 -2.06
C VAL A 42 2.56 7.36 -0.75
N ALA A 43 1.80 7.84 0.24
CA ALA A 43 1.61 7.15 1.50
C ALA A 43 0.97 5.77 1.33
N GLY A 44 -0.06 5.66 0.47
CA GLY A 44 -0.73 4.41 0.16
C GLY A 44 0.19 3.40 -0.55
N ALA A 45 1.01 3.86 -1.50
CA ALA A 45 1.98 3.01 -2.19
C ALA A 45 3.07 2.50 -1.25
N VAL A 46 3.60 3.37 -0.36
CA VAL A 46 4.58 2.96 0.66
C VAL A 46 3.95 1.97 1.63
N ALA A 47 2.75 2.23 2.14
CA ALA A 47 2.05 1.31 3.04
C ALA A 47 1.80 -0.07 2.40
N ALA A 48 1.39 -0.09 1.13
CA ALA A 48 1.16 -1.34 0.41
C ALA A 48 2.48 -2.10 0.14
N GLY A 49 3.56 -1.40 -0.19
CA GLY A 49 4.89 -1.99 -0.36
C GLY A 49 5.46 -2.54 0.95
N VAL A 50 5.29 -1.82 2.06
CA VAL A 50 5.68 -2.29 3.40
C VAL A 50 4.84 -3.50 3.81
N TYR A 51 3.53 -3.49 3.57
CA TYR A 51 2.67 -4.65 3.83
C TYR A 51 3.13 -5.88 3.04
N GLU A 52 3.42 -5.72 1.75
CA GLU A 52 3.92 -6.82 0.92
C GLU A 52 5.31 -7.32 1.37
N TYR A 53 6.17 -6.41 1.82
CA TYR A 53 7.48 -6.75 2.39
C TYR A 53 7.36 -7.49 3.74
N VAL A 54 6.49 -7.05 4.64
CA VAL A 54 6.26 -7.71 5.93
C VAL A 54 5.56 -9.05 5.73
N SER A 55 4.51 -9.12 4.93
CA SER A 55 3.82 -10.38 4.62
C SER A 55 4.67 -11.37 3.83
N SER A 56 5.65 -10.93 3.05
CA SER A 56 6.62 -11.84 2.41
C SER A 56 7.65 -12.37 3.41
N LYS A 57 7.98 -11.62 4.46
CA LYS A 57 8.78 -12.10 5.60
C LYS A 57 8.01 -13.03 6.53
N GLU A 58 6.71 -12.84 6.73
CA GLU A 58 5.88 -13.83 7.44
C GLU A 58 5.75 -15.14 6.64
N LYS A 59 5.98 -15.09 5.32
CA LYS A 59 6.13 -16.27 4.46
C LYS A 59 7.56 -16.81 4.43
N PHE A 60 8.42 -16.52 5.39
CA PHE A 60 9.58 -17.38 5.61
C PHE A 60 9.06 -18.78 5.96
N PRO A 61 9.29 -19.77 5.10
CA PRO A 61 8.69 -21.08 5.25
C PRO A 61 9.37 -21.78 6.43
N TYR A 62 8.60 -22.38 7.32
CA TYR A 62 9.12 -23.40 8.24
C TYR A 62 9.64 -24.66 7.51
N TYR A 63 9.70 -24.63 6.18
CA TYR A 63 10.35 -25.61 5.33
C TYR A 63 11.25 -24.87 4.34
N SER A 64 12.53 -24.74 4.70
CA SER A 64 13.56 -24.50 3.70
C SER A 64 13.46 -25.60 2.64
N GLU A 65 13.52 -25.27 1.35
CA GLU A 65 13.62 -26.22 0.23
C GLU A 65 14.89 -27.10 0.25
N VAL A 66 15.61 -27.11 1.38
CA VAL A 66 16.80 -27.92 1.67
C VAL A 66 16.56 -28.90 2.82
N SER A 67 15.32 -29.01 3.31
CA SER A 67 14.97 -29.97 4.37
C SER A 67 14.87 -31.38 3.76
N PRO A 68 15.65 -32.36 4.24
CA PRO A 68 15.64 -33.74 3.74
C PRO A 68 14.36 -34.53 4.12
N LEU A 69 13.28 -33.84 4.47
CA LEU A 69 11.97 -34.39 4.85
C LEU A 69 10.92 -34.25 3.73
N TYR A 70 11.32 -33.78 2.54
CA TYR A 70 10.45 -33.63 1.36
C TYR A 70 10.70 -34.67 0.27
N GLU A 71 11.34 -35.79 0.60
CA GLU A 71 11.19 -37.03 -0.18
C GLU A 71 10.09 -37.88 0.48
N GLU A 72 9.11 -38.24 -0.35
CA GLU A 72 8.00 -39.18 -0.10
C GLU A 72 6.86 -38.67 0.80
N ILE A 73 5.79 -38.17 0.15
CA ILE A 73 4.44 -38.80 0.06
C ILE A 73 3.75 -38.30 -1.21
#